data_AF-A0A171C979-F1
#
_entry.id   AF-A0A171C979-F1
#
_cell.length_a   1.000
_cell.length_b   1.000
_cell.length_c   1.000
_cell.angle_alpha   90.00
_cell.angle_beta   90.00
_cell.angle_gamma   90.00
#
_symmetry.space_group_name_H-M   'P 1'
#
loop_
_entity.id
_entity.type
_entity.pdbx_description
1 polymer ?
#
loop_
_entity_poly.entity_id
_entity_poly.type
_entity_poly.pdbx_seq_one_letter_code
_entity_poly.pdbx_strand_id
1 'polypeptide(L)'
;MHEQAVTAADVFAKAIGETLWNTPSSEDSCPTSRSPLGVSDITNLCLPPRLGETVRSNISLDELATELVRLNDHATITPLPAATVNVLEETIGAPLPEEFRSFLLRLGPGVAPGPLLSLDWITEETRYEQECFLEEPGIAAHPWEPFPVSQADVLRLRQLAAEGRNPLLTLGKPLPGTMFLRSHGCSWISMLAMNGEFAGTVWLTEMGWVEDMRWWPSAPWLDANGPGPLYSGWTEPVPFLDWYILWTRRNAMRPQGWRR
;
A
#
# COMPACT_ATOMS: atom_id res chain seq x y z
N MET A 1 -24.69 25.01 33.69
CA MET A 1 -24.47 25.30 32.26
C MET A 1 -23.12 24.74 31.89
N HIS A 2 -23.09 23.59 31.23
CA HIS A 2 -21.89 22.99 30.66
C HIS A 2 -22.12 22.98 29.15
N GLU A 3 -21.45 23.88 28.43
CA GLU A 3 -21.33 23.80 26.99
C GLU A 3 -20.31 22.69 26.67
N GLN A 4 -20.78 21.61 26.05
CA GLN A 4 -19.91 20.61 25.45
C GLN A 4 -19.34 21.21 24.16
N ALA A 5 -18.02 21.42 24.14
CA ALA A 5 -17.30 21.74 22.93
C ALA A 5 -17.32 20.51 22.02
N VAL A 6 -18.13 20.57 20.97
CA VAL A 6 -18.09 19.60 19.86
C VAL A 6 -16.82 19.90 19.07
N THR A 7 -15.93 18.92 18.96
CA THR A 7 -14.67 19.10 18.23
C THR A 7 -14.92 19.06 16.72
N ALA A 8 -14.03 19.66 15.93
CA ALA A 8 -14.12 19.60 14.47
C ALA A 8 -14.08 18.13 13.95
N ALA A 9 -13.47 17.21 14.70
CA ALA A 9 -13.47 15.78 14.43
C ALA A 9 -14.86 15.14 14.54
N ASP A 10 -15.67 15.54 15.53
CA ASP A 10 -17.04 15.01 15.72
C ASP A 10 -18.00 15.47 14.62
N VAL A 11 -17.81 16.69 14.10
CA VAL A 11 -18.63 17.24 13.01
C VAL A 11 -18.35 16.51 11.68
N PHE A 12 -17.10 16.07 11.46
CA PHE A 12 -16.70 15.43 10.21
C PHE A 12 -17.04 13.93 10.18
N ALA A 13 -16.91 13.22 11.30
CA ALA A 13 -17.35 11.82 11.43
C ALA A 13 -18.86 11.66 11.11
N LYS A 14 -19.67 12.67 11.45
CA LYS A 14 -21.10 12.69 11.16
C LYS A 14 -21.43 12.99 9.70
N ALA A 15 -20.66 13.85 9.03
CA ALA A 15 -20.90 14.24 7.63
C ALA A 15 -20.64 13.10 6.63
N ILE A 16 -19.64 12.25 6.90
CA ILE A 16 -19.34 11.07 6.07
C ILE A 16 -20.31 9.92 6.37
N GLY A 17 -20.78 9.81 7.62
CA GLY A 17 -21.70 8.77 8.08
C GLY A 17 -23.14 8.86 7.54
N GLU A 18 -23.60 10.00 7.00
CA GLU A 18 -25.00 10.13 6.54
C GLU A 18 -25.16 10.04 5.02
N THR A 19 -24.08 10.16 4.24
CA THR A 19 -24.17 10.25 2.76
C THR A 19 -23.97 8.90 2.04
N LEU A 20 -23.52 7.84 2.73
CA LEU A 20 -23.03 6.61 2.08
C LEU A 20 -23.80 5.29 2.40
N TRP A 21 -24.91 5.32 3.15
CA TRP A 21 -25.53 4.07 3.67
C TRP A 21 -26.86 3.63 3.06
N ASN A 22 -27.30 4.18 1.93
CA ASN A 22 -28.51 3.68 1.27
C ASN A 22 -28.17 2.81 0.05
N THR A 23 -27.87 1.53 0.29
CA THR A 23 -27.99 0.49 -0.74
C THR A 23 -28.48 -0.81 -0.08
N PRO A 24 -29.58 -1.44 -0.58
CA PRO A 24 -30.18 -2.60 0.08
C PRO A 24 -29.34 -3.87 -0.15
N SER A 25 -29.11 -4.63 0.92
CA SER A 25 -28.48 -5.95 0.86
C SER A 25 -29.46 -7.00 0.32
N SER A 26 -29.14 -7.65 -0.79
CA SER A 26 -29.75 -8.92 -1.17
C SER A 26 -28.84 -10.06 -0.73
N GLU A 27 -29.21 -10.72 0.35
CA GLU A 27 -28.65 -12.02 0.72
C GLU A 27 -29.22 -13.07 -0.24
N ASP A 28 -28.36 -13.74 -1.00
CA ASP A 28 -28.71 -15.02 -1.60
C ASP A 28 -27.53 -15.99 -1.56
N SER A 29 -27.86 -17.16 -1.06
CA SER A 29 -27.04 -18.32 -0.69
C SER A 29 -26.19 -18.88 -1.83
N CYS A 30 -24.97 -19.35 -1.53
CA CYS A 30 -24.18 -20.16 -2.47
C CYS A 30 -23.62 -21.44 -1.82
N PRO A 31 -23.58 -22.58 -2.55
CA PRO A 31 -23.21 -23.87 -2.01
C PRO A 31 -21.68 -24.11 -2.05
N THR A 32 -21.21 -24.87 -1.07
CA THR A 32 -19.84 -25.35 -0.90
C THR A 32 -19.48 -26.50 -1.85
N SER A 33 -18.49 -26.30 -2.72
CA SER A 33 -17.53 -27.35 -3.08
C SER A 33 -16.20 -26.72 -3.54
N ARG A 34 -15.09 -27.09 -2.89
CA ARG A 34 -13.73 -26.74 -3.31
C ARG A 34 -13.01 -28.03 -3.69
N SER A 35 -12.43 -28.04 -4.89
CA SER A 35 -11.28 -28.90 -5.23
C SER A 35 -10.04 -28.01 -5.32
N PRO A 36 -8.87 -28.44 -4.84
CA PRO A 36 -7.66 -27.63 -4.84
C PRO A 36 -6.96 -27.73 -6.20
N LEU A 37 -6.81 -26.60 -6.89
CA LEU A 37 -5.89 -26.48 -8.01
C LEU A 37 -4.50 -26.11 -7.48
N GLY A 38 -3.50 -26.83 -7.98
CA GLY A 38 -2.12 -26.81 -7.53
C GLY A 38 -1.45 -25.44 -7.65
N VAL A 39 -0.95 -24.97 -6.52
CA VAL A 39 0.07 -23.93 -6.43
C VAL A 39 1.40 -24.67 -6.35
N SER A 40 2.10 -24.77 -7.47
CA SER A 40 3.48 -25.22 -7.53
C SER A 40 4.16 -24.34 -8.56
N ASP A 41 5.31 -23.77 -8.18
CA ASP A 41 6.22 -22.94 -9.00
C ASP A 41 6.23 -21.42 -8.78
N ILE A 42 6.11 -20.95 -7.52
CA ILE A 42 6.73 -19.69 -7.08
C ILE A 42 7.37 -19.85 -5.69
N THR A 43 8.16 -20.90 -5.50
CA THR A 43 9.07 -21.00 -4.35
C THR A 43 10.50 -20.78 -4.81
N ASN A 44 10.80 -19.55 -5.24
CA ASN A 44 12.17 -19.06 -5.12
C ASN A 44 12.42 -18.83 -3.63
N LEU A 45 13.28 -19.68 -3.07
CA LEU A 45 13.81 -19.58 -1.72
C LEU A 45 14.60 -18.28 -1.58
N CYS A 46 13.91 -17.18 -1.26
CA CYS A 46 14.55 -15.95 -0.81
C CYS A 46 15.13 -16.21 0.59
N LEU A 47 16.44 -16.42 0.66
CA LEU A 47 17.19 -16.27 1.91
C LEU A 47 16.90 -14.87 2.47
N PRO A 48 16.79 -14.71 3.81
CA PRO A 48 16.58 -13.39 4.39
C PRO A 48 17.76 -12.46 4.01
N PRO A 49 17.51 -11.18 3.75
CA PRO A 49 18.57 -10.20 3.52
C PRO A 49 19.54 -10.20 4.71
N ARG A 50 20.82 -9.97 4.45
CA ARG A 50 21.79 -9.80 5.54
C ARG A 50 21.48 -8.49 6.27
N LEU A 51 21.73 -8.41 7.58
CA LEU A 51 21.57 -7.18 8.36
C LEU A 51 22.28 -6.01 7.65
N GLY A 52 21.50 -5.03 7.18
CA GLY A 52 21.97 -3.86 6.43
C GLY A 52 21.86 -3.94 4.91
N GLU A 53 21.37 -5.05 4.34
CA GLU A 53 21.08 -5.19 2.92
C GLU A 53 19.67 -4.64 2.65
N THR A 54 19.59 -3.56 1.86
CA THR A 54 18.29 -3.01 1.45
C THR A 54 17.52 -4.04 0.64
N VAL A 55 16.23 -4.18 0.94
CA VAL A 55 15.32 -5.02 0.16
C VAL A 55 15.20 -4.42 -1.25
N ARG A 56 15.67 -5.17 -2.26
CA ARG A 56 15.71 -4.73 -3.66
C ARG A 56 14.71 -5.48 -4.51
N SER A 57 14.21 -4.81 -5.53
CA SER A 57 13.34 -5.40 -6.53
C SER A 57 14.06 -6.47 -7.35
N ASN A 58 13.34 -7.53 -7.71
CA ASN A 58 13.83 -8.56 -8.63
C ASN A 58 13.79 -8.09 -10.09
N ILE A 59 12.94 -7.11 -10.40
CA ILE A 59 12.87 -6.46 -11.72
C ILE A 59 13.67 -5.16 -11.72
N SER A 60 14.47 -4.94 -12.77
CA SER A 60 15.12 -3.66 -13.01
C SER A 60 14.16 -2.63 -13.62
N LEU A 61 14.51 -1.34 -13.53
CA LEU A 61 13.74 -0.27 -14.18
C LEU A 61 13.67 -0.41 -15.72
N ASP A 62 14.71 -0.95 -16.35
CA ASP A 62 14.76 -1.21 -17.80
C ASP A 62 13.80 -2.32 -18.22
N GLU A 63 13.79 -3.42 -17.48
CA GLU A 63 12.85 -4.53 -17.69
C GLU A 63 11.41 -4.08 -17.41
N LEU A 64 11.21 -3.29 -16.35
CA LEU A 64 9.92 -2.70 -16.04
C LEU A 64 9.44 -1.81 -17.19
N ALA A 65 10.26 -0.88 -17.69
CA ALA A 65 9.91 0.00 -18.80
C ALA A 65 9.48 -0.79 -20.04
N THR A 66 10.25 -1.84 -20.39
CA THR A 66 9.97 -2.72 -21.54
C THR A 66 8.62 -3.42 -21.38
N GLU A 67 8.36 -3.94 -20.19
CA GLU A 67 7.11 -4.64 -19.88
C GLU A 67 5.91 -3.69 -19.90
N LEU A 68 6.07 -2.46 -19.41
CA LEU A 68 5.01 -1.44 -19.43
C LEU A 68 4.63 -1.03 -20.86
N VAL A 69 5.61 -0.87 -21.75
CA VAL A 69 5.35 -0.62 -23.18
C VAL A 69 4.57 -1.78 -23.80
N ARG A 70 4.93 -3.02 -23.47
CA ARG A 70 4.24 -4.23 -23.96
C ARG A 70 2.78 -4.32 -23.47
N LEU A 71 2.52 -3.95 -22.22
CA LEU A 71 1.20 -4.11 -21.59
C LEU A 71 0.19 -3.02 -22.00
N ASN A 72 0.66 -1.84 -22.41
CA ASN A 72 -0.20 -0.67 -22.62
C ASN A 72 -0.25 -0.15 -24.05
N ASP A 73 0.06 -1.00 -25.04
CA ASP A 73 -0.17 -0.81 -26.48
C ASP A 73 -0.09 0.67 -26.91
N HIS A 74 1.09 1.28 -26.72
CA HIS A 74 1.44 2.68 -27.03
C HIS A 74 1.22 3.77 -25.97
N ALA A 75 1.00 3.46 -24.69
CA ALA A 75 1.01 4.50 -23.66
C ALA A 75 2.36 5.23 -23.58
N THR A 76 2.33 6.55 -23.65
CA THR A 76 3.51 7.39 -23.48
C THR A 76 3.91 7.42 -22.01
N ILE A 77 5.02 6.76 -21.69
CA ILE A 77 5.71 6.94 -20.42
C ILE A 77 6.21 8.39 -20.37
N THR A 78 5.77 9.14 -19.36
CA THR A 78 6.18 10.54 -19.16
C THR A 78 6.98 10.63 -17.86
N PRO A 79 8.32 10.67 -17.94
CA PRO A 79 9.16 10.82 -16.75
C PRO A 79 8.90 12.14 -16.05
N LEU A 80 9.01 12.16 -14.72
CA LEU A 80 8.86 13.40 -13.95
C LEU A 80 10.18 14.19 -13.91
N PRO A 81 10.14 15.53 -14.03
CA PRO A 81 11.30 16.36 -13.80
C PRO A 81 11.85 16.19 -12.38
N ALA A 82 13.17 16.25 -12.22
CA ALA A 82 13.81 16.17 -10.91
C ALA A 82 13.31 17.24 -9.93
N ALA A 83 13.02 18.45 -10.41
CA ALA A 83 12.44 19.51 -9.58
C ALA A 83 11.06 19.11 -9.00
N THR A 84 10.22 18.41 -9.76
CA THR A 84 8.92 17.92 -9.28
C THR A 84 9.09 16.86 -8.21
N VAL A 85 10.04 15.93 -8.39
CA VAL A 85 10.34 14.89 -7.39
C VAL A 85 10.92 15.51 -6.12
N ASN A 86 11.78 16.53 -6.24
CA ASN A 86 12.32 17.23 -5.07
C ASN A 86 11.22 17.96 -4.28
N VAL A 87 10.27 18.62 -4.96
CA VAL A 87 9.11 19.27 -4.29
C VAL A 87 8.26 18.24 -3.55
N LEU A 88 8.09 17.03 -4.12
CA LEU A 88 7.40 15.94 -3.46
C LEU A 88 8.14 15.51 -2.17
N GLU A 89 9.46 15.28 -2.26
CA GLU A 89 10.32 14.96 -1.10
C GLU A 89 10.25 16.04 -0.01
N GLU A 90 10.31 17.32 -0.40
CA GLU A 90 10.17 18.46 0.52
C GLU A 90 8.80 18.49 1.19
N THR A 91 7.73 18.21 0.45
CA THR A 91 6.36 18.25 0.99
C THR A 91 6.08 17.09 1.94
N ILE A 92 6.62 15.90 1.64
CA ILE A 92 6.55 14.74 2.53
C ILE A 92 7.43 14.95 3.78
N GLY A 93 8.52 15.71 3.63
CA GLY A 93 9.51 15.96 4.69
C GLY A 93 10.57 14.87 4.81
N ALA A 94 10.71 14.00 3.80
CA ALA A 94 11.67 12.91 3.79
C ALA A 94 12.13 12.58 2.36
N PRO A 95 13.38 12.12 2.17
CA PRO A 95 13.81 11.61 0.87
C PRO A 95 13.01 10.35 0.50
N LEU A 96 12.69 10.20 -0.78
CA LEU A 96 12.01 9.00 -1.28
C LEU A 96 13.00 7.82 -1.34
N PRO A 97 12.55 6.58 -1.09
CA PRO A 97 13.36 5.39 -1.34
C PRO A 97 13.93 5.38 -2.77
N GLU A 98 15.20 4.99 -2.93
CA GLU A 98 15.96 5.14 -4.19
C GLU A 98 15.24 4.53 -5.40
N GLU A 99 14.68 3.33 -5.27
CA GLU A 99 13.97 2.65 -6.36
C GLU A 99 12.69 3.41 -6.75
N PHE A 100 11.92 3.90 -5.77
CA PHE A 100 10.71 4.67 -6.00
C PHE A 100 11.02 6.04 -6.62
N ARG A 101 12.06 6.71 -6.12
CA ARG A 101 12.55 7.98 -6.68
C ARG A 101 12.97 7.82 -8.14
N SER A 102 13.76 6.78 -8.41
CA SER A 102 14.24 6.46 -9.76
C SER A 102 13.10 6.06 -10.69
N PHE A 103 12.09 5.35 -10.17
CA PHE A 103 10.85 5.07 -10.89
C PHE A 103 10.14 6.36 -11.31
N LEU A 104 9.91 7.32 -10.41
CA LEU A 104 9.26 8.58 -10.77
C LEU A 104 10.05 9.38 -11.82
N LEU A 105 11.36 9.44 -11.67
CA LEU A 105 12.25 10.17 -12.60
C LEU A 105 12.32 9.54 -14.00
N ARG A 106 12.00 8.26 -14.14
CA ARG A 106 12.14 7.52 -15.41
C ARG A 106 10.82 7.14 -16.04
N LEU A 107 9.85 6.75 -15.21
CA LEU A 107 8.56 6.20 -15.59
C LEU A 107 7.38 7.08 -15.16
N GLY A 108 7.65 8.14 -14.39
CA GLY A 108 6.64 9.07 -13.92
C GLY A 108 5.68 8.42 -12.90
N PRO A 109 4.41 8.84 -12.83
CA PRO A 109 3.41 8.23 -11.95
C PRO A 109 2.96 6.83 -12.44
N GLY A 110 3.56 6.32 -13.52
CA GLY A 110 3.24 5.04 -14.13
C GLY A 110 2.38 5.14 -15.39
N VAL A 111 1.99 3.97 -15.90
CA VAL A 111 1.15 3.84 -17.10
C VAL A 111 -0.15 3.09 -16.81
N ALA A 112 -1.11 3.26 -17.72
CA ALA A 112 -2.51 2.86 -17.68
C ALA A 112 -2.85 1.42 -17.18
N PRO A 113 -4.11 1.15 -16.77
CA PRO A 113 -5.31 1.98 -16.90
C PRO A 113 -5.39 3.08 -15.81
N GLY A 114 -5.05 4.32 -16.18
CA GLY A 114 -4.80 5.44 -15.27
C GLY A 114 -3.41 5.43 -14.61
N PRO A 115 -2.89 6.59 -14.18
CA PRO A 115 -1.72 6.62 -13.32
C PRO A 115 -2.03 5.83 -12.04
N LEU A 116 -1.23 4.79 -11.75
CA LEU A 116 -1.35 4.02 -10.49
C LEU A 116 -1.19 4.96 -9.29
N LEU A 117 -0.33 5.97 -9.44
CA LEU A 117 0.04 6.91 -8.41
C LEU A 117 -0.58 8.27 -8.74
N SER A 118 -1.46 8.75 -7.87
CA SER A 118 -1.88 10.15 -7.87
C SER A 118 -0.97 10.90 -6.91
N LEU A 119 -0.01 11.68 -7.44
CA LEU A 119 0.95 12.40 -6.59
C LEU A 119 0.26 13.46 -5.73
N ASP A 120 -0.78 14.11 -6.26
CA ASP A 120 -1.57 15.09 -5.51
C ASP A 120 -2.25 14.41 -4.32
N TRP A 121 -2.90 13.25 -4.54
CA TRP A 121 -3.54 12.49 -3.46
C TRP A 121 -2.53 11.96 -2.44
N ILE A 122 -1.38 11.42 -2.89
CA ILE A 122 -0.30 10.97 -2.00
C ILE A 122 0.15 12.13 -1.09
N THR A 123 0.31 13.31 -1.67
CA THR A 123 0.75 14.51 -0.95
C THR A 123 -0.31 14.97 0.05
N GLU A 124 -1.57 15.08 -0.39
CA GLU A 124 -2.69 15.52 0.44
C GLU A 124 -2.93 14.59 1.63
N GLU A 125 -2.99 13.27 1.41
CA GLU A 125 -3.24 12.30 2.48
C GLU A 125 -2.07 12.20 3.45
N THR A 126 -0.83 12.22 2.95
CA THR A 126 0.36 12.19 3.83
C THR A 126 0.41 13.42 4.71
N ARG A 127 0.10 14.61 4.16
CA ARG A 127 0.04 15.84 4.96
C ARG A 127 -1.13 15.81 5.95
N TYR A 128 -2.30 15.36 5.51
CA TYR A 128 -3.47 15.26 6.37
C TYR A 128 -3.22 14.33 7.56
N GLU A 129 -2.61 13.16 7.34
CA GLU A 129 -2.23 12.26 8.43
C GLU A 129 -1.25 12.92 9.40
N GLN A 130 -0.22 13.61 8.90
CA GLN A 130 0.71 14.35 9.76
C GLN A 130 -0.02 15.38 10.61
N GLU A 131 -0.89 16.20 10.01
CA GLU A 131 -1.65 17.27 10.67
C GLU A 131 -2.59 16.73 11.75
N CYS A 132 -3.28 15.61 11.49
CA CYS A 132 -4.23 15.00 12.43
C CYS A 132 -3.61 14.65 13.79
N PHE A 133 -2.31 14.35 13.85
CA PHE A 133 -1.64 13.93 15.08
C PHE A 133 -0.72 15.00 15.67
N LEU A 134 -0.64 16.21 15.08
CA LEU A 134 0.15 17.32 15.63
C LEU A 134 -0.38 17.80 16.98
N GLU A 135 -1.69 17.65 17.24
CA GLU A 135 -2.32 18.06 18.49
C GLU A 135 -1.96 17.11 19.67
N GLU A 136 -1.45 15.93 19.36
CA GLU A 136 -1.01 14.92 20.33
C GLU A 136 0.49 14.61 20.13
N PRO A 137 1.41 15.48 20.57
CA PRO A 137 2.84 15.39 20.24
C PRO A 137 3.54 14.13 20.76
N GLY A 138 2.93 13.37 21.68
CA GLY A 138 3.41 12.05 22.09
C GLY A 138 3.03 10.90 21.14
N ILE A 139 2.19 11.18 20.14
CA ILE A 139 1.61 10.24 19.20
C ILE A 139 1.98 10.62 17.75
N ALA A 140 2.38 11.87 17.49
CA ALA A 140 2.84 12.29 16.17
C ALA A 140 3.92 11.34 15.61
N ALA A 141 3.76 10.95 14.35
CA ALA A 141 4.74 10.16 13.62
C ALA A 141 5.01 10.80 12.27
N HIS A 142 6.24 10.62 11.79
CA HIS A 142 6.76 11.36 10.66
C HIS A 142 7.38 10.44 9.60
N PRO A 143 7.34 10.80 8.30
CA PRO A 143 7.92 9.99 7.24
C PRO A 143 9.43 9.81 7.33
N TRP A 144 10.16 10.73 7.97
CA TRP A 144 11.62 10.63 8.16
C TRP A 144 12.04 9.68 9.29
N GLU A 145 11.10 9.26 10.13
CA GLU A 145 11.37 8.31 11.21
C GLU A 145 11.52 6.89 10.68
N PRO A 146 12.18 5.97 11.40
CA PRO A 146 12.28 4.59 10.96
C PRO A 146 10.92 3.89 10.94
N PHE A 147 10.62 3.16 9.85
CA PHE A 147 9.50 2.24 9.83
C PHE A 147 9.71 1.14 10.89
N PRO A 148 8.75 0.91 11.80
CA PRO A 148 9.03 0.15 13.02
C PRO A 148 9.05 -1.37 12.83
N VAL A 149 8.72 -1.87 11.63
CA VAL A 149 8.77 -3.30 11.34
C VAL A 149 10.22 -3.77 11.22
N SER A 150 10.55 -4.81 11.96
CA SER A 150 11.85 -5.47 12.00
C SER A 150 11.86 -6.83 11.31
N GLN A 151 13.05 -7.37 11.04
CA GLN A 151 13.18 -8.74 10.54
C GLN A 151 12.50 -9.80 11.45
N ALA A 152 12.42 -9.56 12.76
CA ALA A 152 11.72 -10.45 13.67
C ALA A 152 10.20 -10.48 13.40
N ASP A 153 9.62 -9.33 13.04
CA ASP A 153 8.20 -9.23 12.68
C ASP A 153 7.92 -9.96 11.37
N VAL A 154 8.79 -9.84 10.37
CA VAL A 154 8.68 -10.60 9.11
C VAL A 154 8.77 -12.12 9.36
N LEU A 155 9.72 -12.56 10.19
CA LEU A 155 9.80 -13.97 10.60
C LEU A 155 8.52 -14.43 11.31
N ARG A 156 7.92 -13.56 12.12
CA ARG A 156 6.65 -13.84 12.80
C ARG A 156 5.49 -13.99 11.81
N LEU A 157 5.42 -13.16 10.77
CA LEU A 157 4.44 -13.29 9.69
C LEU A 157 4.55 -14.64 8.97
N ARG A 158 5.77 -15.07 8.62
CA ARG A 158 6.03 -16.39 8.02
C ARG A 158 5.55 -17.52 8.93
N GLN A 159 5.86 -17.42 10.22
CA GLN A 159 5.46 -18.42 11.21
C GLN A 159 3.93 -18.51 11.31
N LEU A 160 3.23 -17.37 11.40
CA LEU A 160 1.77 -17.34 11.45
C LEU A 160 1.15 -18.03 10.22
N ALA A 161 1.68 -17.75 9.03
CA ALA A 161 1.21 -18.41 7.81
C ALA A 161 1.46 -19.93 7.82
N ALA A 162 2.63 -20.37 8.29
CA ALA A 162 2.96 -21.80 8.43
C ALA A 162 2.06 -22.51 9.45
N GLU A 163 1.58 -21.80 10.46
CA GLU A 163 0.58 -22.27 11.44
C GLU A 163 -0.86 -22.25 10.91
N GLY A 164 -1.09 -21.81 9.66
CA GLY A 164 -2.43 -21.66 9.08
C GLY A 164 -3.22 -20.50 9.68
N ARG A 165 -2.55 -19.52 10.30
CA ARG A 165 -3.14 -18.32 10.89
C ARG A 165 -2.98 -17.13 9.94
N ASN A 166 -3.73 -16.06 10.19
CA ASN A 166 -3.60 -14.82 9.43
C ASN A 166 -2.23 -14.17 9.71
N PRO A 167 -1.38 -13.96 8.70
CA PRO A 167 -0.10 -13.30 8.86
C PRO A 167 -0.32 -11.78 8.87
N LEU A 168 -0.66 -11.23 10.04
CA LEU A 168 -0.84 -9.80 10.24
C LEU A 168 -0.06 -9.30 11.45
N LEU A 169 0.38 -8.06 11.38
CA LEU A 169 0.91 -7.27 12.48
C LEU A 169 -0.18 -6.33 13.00
N THR A 170 -0.13 -6.01 14.29
CA THR A 170 -0.93 -4.95 14.88
C THR A 170 0.02 -3.82 15.25
N LEU A 171 -0.15 -2.67 14.63
CA LEU A 171 0.69 -1.50 14.83
C LEU A 171 -0.20 -0.27 15.09
N GLY A 172 0.31 0.65 15.92
CA GLY A 172 -0.38 1.88 16.26
C GLY A 172 -0.46 2.86 15.08
N LYS A 173 -1.42 3.78 15.15
CA LYS A 173 -1.52 4.95 14.25
C LYS A 173 -1.18 6.23 15.01
N PRO A 174 -0.48 7.20 14.39
CA PRO A 174 0.16 7.16 13.07
C PRO A 174 1.38 6.25 13.05
N LEU A 175 1.69 5.70 11.88
CA LEU A 175 2.84 4.80 11.75
C LEU A 175 4.06 5.57 11.20
N PRO A 176 5.16 5.68 11.97
CA PRO A 176 6.35 6.40 11.53
C PRO A 176 6.99 5.75 10.31
N GLY A 177 7.70 6.55 9.54
CA GLY A 177 8.46 6.06 8.39
C GLY A 177 7.62 5.54 7.24
N THR A 178 6.37 6.01 7.11
CA THR A 178 5.48 5.61 6.01
C THR A 178 4.98 6.79 5.20
N MET A 179 4.55 6.50 3.98
CA MET A 179 3.90 7.44 3.07
C MET A 179 2.76 6.73 2.35
N PHE A 180 1.65 7.43 2.10
CA PHE A 180 0.57 6.89 1.30
C PHE A 180 1.05 6.59 -0.13
N LEU A 181 0.64 5.44 -0.67
CA LEU A 181 0.93 5.08 -2.06
C LEU A 181 -0.35 5.04 -2.89
N ARG A 182 -1.39 4.36 -2.38
CA ARG A 182 -2.69 4.24 -3.06
C ARG A 182 -3.79 3.75 -2.14
N SER A 183 -5.01 4.27 -2.33
CA SER A 183 -6.24 3.68 -1.79
C SER A 183 -6.76 2.51 -2.64
N HIS A 184 -7.25 1.46 -1.98
CA HIS A 184 -7.96 0.33 -2.57
C HIS A 184 -9.43 0.34 -2.09
N GLY A 185 -10.13 1.42 -2.40
CA GLY A 185 -11.48 1.67 -1.92
C GLY A 185 -11.50 2.27 -0.52
N CYS A 186 -12.63 2.17 0.19
CA CYS A 186 -12.84 2.81 1.49
C CYS A 186 -12.25 2.04 2.68
N SER A 187 -11.63 0.89 2.46
CA SER A 187 -11.25 -0.02 3.54
C SER A 187 -9.75 -0.30 3.63
N TRP A 188 -8.97 0.02 2.60
CA TRP A 188 -7.56 -0.39 2.56
C TRP A 188 -6.68 0.63 1.86
N ILE A 189 -5.45 0.76 2.34
CA ILE A 189 -4.45 1.68 1.80
C ILE A 189 -3.12 0.94 1.67
N SER A 190 -2.50 1.04 0.49
CA SER A 190 -1.09 0.71 0.35
C SER A 190 -0.22 1.87 0.79
N MET A 191 0.73 1.55 1.65
CA MET A 191 1.71 2.46 2.24
C MET A 191 3.11 2.05 1.75
N LEU A 192 3.95 3.03 1.44
CA LEU A 192 5.37 2.81 1.17
C LEU A 192 6.15 2.99 2.47
N ALA A 193 6.99 2.01 2.83
CA ALA A 193 7.98 2.19 3.89
C ALA A 193 9.09 3.13 3.38
N MET A 194 9.22 4.30 4.01
CA MET A 194 10.12 5.37 3.58
C MET A 194 11.54 5.18 4.11
N ASN A 195 11.66 4.70 5.36
CA ASN A 195 12.91 4.58 6.10
C ASN A 195 12.94 3.27 6.91
N GLY A 196 14.10 2.92 7.47
CA GLY A 196 14.28 1.70 8.28
C GLY A 196 14.72 0.47 7.46
N GLU A 197 14.66 -0.71 8.08
CA GLU A 197 15.18 -1.98 7.52
C GLU A 197 14.48 -2.36 6.20
N PHE A 198 13.20 -2.01 6.06
CA PHE A 198 12.38 -2.33 4.89
C PHE A 198 12.02 -1.11 4.03
N ALA A 199 12.84 -0.05 4.05
CA ALA A 199 12.66 1.10 3.18
C ALA A 199 12.53 0.67 1.70
N GLY A 200 11.56 1.23 0.99
CA GLY A 200 11.24 0.90 -0.41
C GLY A 200 10.25 -0.26 -0.58
N THR A 201 9.75 -0.85 0.50
CA THR A 201 8.75 -1.93 0.44
C THR A 201 7.32 -1.43 0.61
N VAL A 202 6.35 -2.14 0.03
CA VAL A 202 4.94 -1.77 0.06
C VAL A 202 4.16 -2.64 1.05
N TRP A 203 3.41 -1.98 1.91
CA TRP A 203 2.58 -2.57 2.96
C TRP A 203 1.12 -2.23 2.72
N LEU A 204 0.22 -3.09 3.17
CA LEU A 204 -1.23 -2.86 3.13
C LEU A 204 -1.72 -2.74 4.56
N THR A 205 -2.59 -1.76 4.79
CA THR A 205 -3.25 -1.56 6.07
C THR A 205 -4.73 -1.25 5.87
N GLU A 206 -5.51 -1.44 6.93
CA GLU A 206 -6.91 -1.01 6.98
C GLU A 206 -7.00 0.51 6.80
N MET A 207 -8.14 1.01 6.31
CA MET A 207 -8.49 2.41 6.40
C MET A 207 -9.40 2.54 7.61
N GLY A 208 -8.91 3.17 8.67
CA GLY A 208 -9.63 3.24 9.94
C GLY A 208 -8.99 4.20 10.93
N TRP A 209 -9.84 4.72 11.82
CA TRP A 209 -9.47 5.52 12.98
C TRP A 209 -9.45 4.65 14.24
N VAL A 210 -8.95 3.42 14.12
CA VAL A 210 -8.77 2.52 15.26
C VAL A 210 -7.32 2.60 15.72
N GLU A 211 -7.11 2.56 17.04
CA GLU A 211 -5.77 2.61 17.63
C GLU A 211 -4.89 1.45 17.13
N ASP A 212 -5.49 0.27 16.95
CA ASP A 212 -4.83 -0.95 16.52
C ASP A 212 -5.09 -1.25 15.03
N MET A 213 -4.21 -0.76 14.17
CA MET A 213 -4.28 -1.00 12.74
C MET A 213 -3.64 -2.34 12.39
N ARG A 214 -4.26 -3.06 11.45
CA ARG A 214 -3.69 -4.29 10.91
C ARG A 214 -2.75 -3.96 9.77
N TRP A 215 -1.59 -4.59 9.74
CA TRP A 215 -0.56 -4.39 8.74
C TRP A 215 -0.05 -5.71 8.21
N TRP A 216 0.14 -5.81 6.90
CA TRP A 216 0.77 -6.96 6.26
C TRP A 216 1.44 -6.51 4.97
N PRO A 217 2.40 -7.29 4.45
CA PRO A 217 3.00 -6.98 3.16
C PRO A 217 1.94 -6.90 2.06
N SER A 218 2.01 -5.85 1.24
CA SER A 218 0.98 -5.60 0.23
C SER A 218 1.09 -6.63 -0.89
N ALA A 219 0.16 -7.59 -0.94
CA ALA A 219 0.00 -8.39 -2.15
C ALA A 219 -0.71 -7.52 -3.20
N PRO A 220 -0.11 -7.26 -4.38
CA PRO A 220 -0.66 -6.35 -5.39
C PRO A 220 -1.95 -6.83 -6.07
N TRP A 221 -2.54 -7.94 -5.60
CA TRP A 221 -3.58 -8.70 -6.28
C TRP A 221 -4.80 -9.03 -5.45
N LEU A 222 -4.90 -8.54 -4.22
CA LEU A 222 -6.12 -8.69 -3.44
C LEU A 222 -7.20 -7.80 -4.04
N ASP A 223 -8.02 -8.39 -4.91
CA ASP A 223 -9.36 -7.86 -5.10
C ASP A 223 -10.06 -7.96 -3.75
N ALA A 224 -10.41 -6.82 -3.16
CA ALA A 224 -11.26 -6.72 -1.99
C ALA A 224 -12.61 -7.46 -2.16
N ASN A 225 -12.93 -7.88 -3.40
CA ASN A 225 -14.17 -8.54 -3.80
C ASN A 225 -14.06 -10.08 -3.93
N GLY A 226 -12.91 -10.69 -3.65
CA GLY A 226 -12.77 -12.16 -3.66
C GLY A 226 -13.25 -12.80 -2.35
N PRO A 227 -13.90 -13.98 -2.35
CA PRO A 227 -14.39 -14.67 -1.14
C PRO A 227 -13.29 -15.32 -0.28
N GLY A 228 -12.03 -14.90 -0.45
CA GLY A 228 -10.88 -15.38 0.32
C GLY A 228 -10.54 -14.43 1.46
N PRO A 229 -9.87 -14.91 2.53
CA PRO A 229 -9.34 -14.00 3.54
C PRO A 229 -8.37 -13.02 2.87
N LEU A 230 -8.57 -11.73 3.15
CA LEU A 230 -7.80 -10.63 2.57
C LEU A 230 -6.30 -10.70 2.89
N TYR A 231 -5.89 -11.62 3.77
CA TYR A 231 -4.54 -11.78 4.28
C TYR A 231 -3.81 -12.99 3.70
N SER A 232 -4.34 -13.60 2.62
CA SER A 232 -3.81 -14.87 2.13
C SER A 232 -2.60 -14.71 1.20
N GLY A 233 -1.44 -15.06 1.72
CA GLY A 233 -0.33 -15.63 0.93
C GLY A 233 0.99 -14.87 0.93
N TRP A 234 1.01 -13.59 1.31
CA TRP A 234 2.26 -12.81 1.37
C TRP A 234 2.72 -12.60 2.79
N THR A 235 3.95 -13.02 3.06
CA THR A 235 4.61 -12.90 4.36
C THR A 235 5.94 -12.14 4.28
N GLU A 236 6.34 -11.78 3.06
CA GLU A 236 7.57 -11.02 2.78
C GLU A 236 7.26 -9.59 2.44
N PRO A 237 8.05 -8.61 2.90
CA PRO A 237 7.99 -7.25 2.35
C PRO A 237 8.21 -7.26 0.84
N VAL A 238 7.38 -6.52 0.09
CA VAL A 238 7.45 -6.47 -1.38
C VAL A 238 8.18 -5.21 -1.80
N PRO A 239 9.32 -5.27 -2.51
CA PRO A 239 9.91 -4.11 -3.15
C PRO A 239 8.91 -3.38 -4.05
N PHE A 240 8.99 -2.06 -4.11
CA PHE A 240 8.02 -1.26 -4.86
C PHE A 240 7.92 -1.63 -6.35
N LEU A 241 9.02 -1.89 -7.06
CA LEU A 241 8.93 -2.19 -8.51
C LEU A 241 8.27 -3.56 -8.75
N ASP A 242 8.60 -4.54 -7.91
CA ASP A 242 7.98 -5.87 -7.94
C ASP A 242 6.47 -5.75 -7.67
N TRP A 243 6.08 -4.94 -6.67
CA TRP A 243 4.68 -4.65 -6.39
C TRP A 243 3.99 -3.98 -7.59
N TYR A 244 4.62 -2.96 -8.16
CA TYR A 244 4.09 -2.15 -9.27
C TYR A 244 3.84 -3.01 -10.53
N ILE A 245 4.78 -3.88 -10.90
CA ILE A 245 4.64 -4.67 -12.12
C ILE A 245 3.57 -5.75 -12.00
N LEU A 246 3.49 -6.39 -10.83
CA LEU A 246 2.45 -7.38 -10.55
C LEU A 246 1.07 -6.73 -10.58
N TRP A 247 0.93 -5.54 -9.99
CA TRP A 247 -0.29 -4.75 -10.06
C TRP A 247 -0.65 -4.43 -11.52
N THR A 248 0.31 -3.93 -12.30
CA THR A 248 0.08 -3.54 -13.70
C THR A 248 -0.34 -4.72 -14.57
N ARG A 249 0.38 -5.85 -14.47
CA ARG A 249 0.05 -7.10 -15.19
C ARG A 249 -1.38 -7.56 -14.91
N ARG A 250 -1.80 -7.54 -13.64
CA ARG A 250 -3.17 -7.93 -13.27
C ARG A 250 -4.21 -7.02 -13.90
N ASN A 251 -4.02 -5.71 -13.83
CA ASN A 251 -4.97 -4.75 -14.37
C ASN A 251 -5.02 -4.75 -15.90
N ALA A 252 -3.90 -5.04 -16.56
CA ALA A 252 -3.86 -5.27 -18.00
C ALA A 252 -4.72 -6.48 -18.42
N MET A 253 -4.77 -7.53 -17.60
CA MET A 253 -5.58 -8.73 -17.86
C MET A 253 -7.07 -8.58 -17.54
N ARG A 254 -7.50 -7.52 -16.83
CA ARG A 254 -8.94 -7.33 -16.53
C ARG A 254 -9.71 -7.02 -17.82
N PRO A 255 -10.87 -7.69 -18.05
CA PRO A 255 -11.74 -7.39 -19.18
C PRO A 255 -12.09 -5.89 -19.23
N GLN A 256 -12.13 -5.30 -20.43
CA GLN A 256 -12.35 -3.86 -20.61
C GLN A 256 -13.62 -3.33 -19.92
N GLY A 257 -14.65 -4.16 -19.74
CA GLY A 257 -15.88 -3.78 -19.03
C GLY A 257 -15.74 -3.51 -17.52
N TRP A 258 -14.58 -3.81 -16.92
CA TRP A 258 -14.29 -3.60 -15.49
C TRP A 258 -13.32 -2.44 -15.22
N ARG A 259 -12.86 -1.74 -16.26
CA ARG A 259 -12.01 -0.55 -16.13
C ARG A 259 -12.90 0.67 -15.92
N ARG A 260 -13.28 0.95 -14.68
CA ARG A 260 -13.88 2.22 -14.26
C ARG A 260 -12.99 2.89 -13.23
#